data_AF-A0A7C5SYH0-F1
#
_entry.id   AF-A0A7C5SYH0-F1
#
_cell.length_a   1.000
_cell.length_b   1.000
_cell.length_c   1.000
_cell.angle_alpha   90.00
_cell.angle_beta   90.00
_cell.angle_gamma   90.00
#
_symmetry.space_group_name_H-M   'P 1'
#
loop_
_entity.id
_entity.type
_entity.pdbx_description
1 polymer ?
#
loop_
_entity_poly.entity_id
_entity_poly.type
_entity_poly.pdbx_seq_one_letter_code
_entity_poly.pdbx_strand_id
1 'polypeptide(L)'
;MPWVMLGRKVGMTQWFDGEGRALAATVVQVEPAVVVQIKTPEKDGYSALQLGAGEIKEKKVKKPILGHFRKAGVSPRRFLYEVRVPDPH
;
A
#
# COMPACT_ATOMS: atom_id res chain seq x y z
N MET A 1 -0.49 17.06 -1.53
CA MET A 1 -0.19 15.66 -1.17
C MET A 1 -0.31 14.80 -2.43
N PRO A 2 0.68 13.97 -2.78
CA PRO A 2 0.52 13.01 -3.88
C PRO A 2 -0.45 11.90 -3.47
N TRP A 3 -1.37 11.55 -4.36
CA TRP A 3 -2.30 10.43 -4.16
C TRP A 3 -1.59 9.13 -4.51
N VAL A 4 -1.55 8.18 -3.56
CA VAL A 4 -0.90 6.89 -3.76
C VAL A 4 -1.82 5.76 -3.35
N MET A 5 -1.94 4.76 -4.23
CA MET A 5 -2.70 3.54 -3.99
C MET A 5 -1.80 2.33 -4.15
N LEU A 6 -2.00 1.31 -3.31
CA LEU A 6 -1.33 0.02 -3.45
C LEU A 6 -2.20 -0.90 -4.28
N GLY A 7 -1.66 -1.38 -5.39
CA GLY A 7 -2.35 -2.29 -6.29
C GLY A 7 -1.50 -3.47 -6.71
N ARG A 8 -2.17 -4.58 -7.04
CA ARG A 8 -1.56 -5.78 -7.61
C ARG A 8 -1.86 -5.83 -9.11
N LYS A 9 -0.84 -6.09 -9.92
CA LYS A 9 -1.04 -6.41 -11.35
C LYS A 9 -1.80 -7.74 -11.46
N VAL A 10 -2.97 -7.71 -12.08
CA VAL A 10 -3.81 -8.89 -12.33
C VAL A 10 -3.50 -9.48 -13.70
N GLY A 11 -3.32 -8.63 -14.70
CA GLY A 11 -3.10 -9.06 -16.08
C GLY A 11 -3.10 -7.88 -17.04
N MET A 12 -3.12 -8.21 -18.33
CA MET A 12 -3.21 -7.23 -19.41
C MET A 12 -4.39 -7.59 -20.31
N THR A 13 -5.04 -6.57 -20.84
CA THR A 13 -6.15 -6.67 -21.77
C THR A 13 -6.04 -5.55 -22.80
N GLN A 14 -6.95 -5.53 -23.76
CA GLN A 14 -7.14 -4.39 -24.65
C GLN A 14 -8.42 -3.64 -24.29
N TRP A 15 -8.36 -2.32 -24.33
CA TRP A 15 -9.48 -1.41 -24.19
C TRP A 15 -9.72 -0.74 -25.53
N PHE A 16 -10.98 -0.67 -25.98
CA PHE A 16 -11.32 0.04 -27.20
C PHE A 16 -11.78 1.46 -26.84
N ASP A 17 -11.18 2.46 -27.47
CA ASP A 17 -11.62 3.85 -27.31
C ASP A 17 -12.91 4.13 -28.12
N GLY A 18 -13.43 5.35 -28.01
CA GLY A 18 -14.67 5.77 -28.69
C GLY A 18 -14.56 5.78 -30.23
N GLU A 19 -13.36 5.73 -30.79
CA GLU A 19 -13.09 5.66 -32.22
C GLU A 19 -12.84 4.21 -32.70
N GLY A 20 -12.91 3.23 -31.80
CA GLY A 20 -12.71 1.81 -32.10
C GLY A 20 -11.24 1.37 -32.17
N ARG A 21 -10.29 2.17 -31.69
CA ARG A 21 -8.87 1.79 -31.65
C ARG A 21 -8.58 0.92 -30.43
N ALA A 22 -7.79 -0.14 -30.61
CA ALA A 22 -7.35 -1.01 -29.52
C ALA A 22 -6.15 -0.43 -28.78
N LEU A 23 -6.31 -0.17 -27.48
CA LEU A 23 -5.27 0.30 -26.57
C LEU A 23 -4.89 -0.82 -25.58
N ALA A 24 -3.60 -1.09 -25.44
CA ALA A 24 -3.12 -2.03 -24.43
C ALA A 24 -3.33 -1.47 -23.02
N ALA A 25 -4.01 -2.22 -22.16
CA ALA A 25 -4.33 -1.82 -20.80
C ALA A 25 -3.82 -2.86 -19.79
N THR A 26 -3.30 -2.40 -18.66
CA THR A 26 -2.96 -3.27 -17.53
C THR A 26 -4.07 -3.21 -16.49
N VAL A 27 -4.59 -4.37 -16.10
CA VAL A 27 -5.58 -4.47 -15.03
C VAL A 27 -4.84 -4.48 -13.69
N VAL A 28 -5.12 -3.49 -12.85
CA VAL A 28 -4.59 -3.36 -11.49
C VAL A 28 -5.72 -3.50 -10.49
N GLN A 29 -5.62 -4.48 -9.60
CA GLN A 29 -6.55 -4.65 -8.49
C GLN A 29 -6.04 -3.86 -7.30
N VAL A 30 -6.87 -2.96 -6.79
CA VAL A 30 -6.59 -2.15 -5.59
C VAL A 30 -7.40 -2.71 -4.43
N GLU A 31 -6.71 -3.07 -3.35
CA GLU A 31 -7.34 -3.44 -2.08
C GLU A 31 -7.18 -2.29 -1.08
N PRO A 32 -8.06 -2.17 -0.08
CA PRO A 32 -7.92 -1.16 0.96
C PRO A 32 -6.55 -1.26 1.66
N ALA A 33 -5.78 -0.18 1.58
CA ALA A 33 -4.52 -0.02 2.31
C ALA A 33 -4.77 0.74 3.61
N VAL A 34 -4.12 0.30 4.70
CA VAL A 34 -4.18 0.98 6.00
C VAL A 34 -2.85 1.65 6.31
N VAL A 35 -2.87 2.81 6.97
CA VAL A 35 -1.66 3.43 7.49
C VAL A 35 -1.20 2.67 8.73
N VAL A 36 0.03 2.14 8.71
CA VAL A 36 0.61 1.36 9.80
C VAL A 36 1.56 2.20 10.63
N GLN A 37 2.30 3.12 10.00
CA GLN A 37 3.20 4.04 10.69
C GLN A 37 3.29 5.35 9.91
N ILE A 38 3.34 6.46 10.65
CA ILE A 38 3.70 7.78 10.16
C ILE A 38 5.17 7.99 10.54
N LYS A 39 6.04 8.22 9.55
CA LYS A 39 7.46 8.50 9.75
C LYS A 39 7.70 10.00 9.67
N THR A 40 8.39 10.52 10.66
CA THR A 40 8.69 11.95 10.74
C THR A 40 10.21 12.20 10.69
N PRO A 41 10.66 13.36 10.19
CA PRO A 41 12.09 13.67 10.12
C PRO A 41 12.83 13.55 11.46
N GLU A 42 12.17 13.86 12.58
CA GLU A 42 12.77 13.86 13.92
C GLU A 42 13.04 12.44 14.44
N LYS A 43 12.22 11.46 14.06
CA LYS A 43 12.33 10.08 14.54
C LYS A 43 13.03 9.16 13.55
N ASP A 44 12.76 9.35 12.25
CA ASP A 44 13.15 8.42 11.19
C ASP A 44 14.16 9.04 10.19
N GLY A 45 14.44 10.35 10.28
CA GLY A 45 15.35 11.07 9.39
C GLY A 45 14.75 11.46 8.02
N TYR A 46 13.47 11.15 7.79
CA TYR A 46 12.71 11.55 6.61
C TYR A 46 11.20 11.46 6.86
N SER A 47 10.42 12.11 5.98
CA SER A 47 8.96 12.06 6.01
C SER A 47 8.40 10.97 5.07
N ALA A 48 7.60 10.07 5.61
CA ALA A 48 6.96 8.99 4.85
C ALA A 48 5.73 8.42 5.55
N LEU A 49 4.83 7.82 4.76
CA LEU A 49 3.73 6.98 5.25
C LEU A 49 4.05 5.52 4.97
N GLN A 50 3.94 4.68 5.99
CA GLN A 50 4.00 3.23 5.82
C GLN A 50 2.58 2.68 5.67
N LEU A 51 2.30 2.10 4.52
CA LEU A 51 1.01 1.54 4.12
C LEU A 51 1.05 0.01 4.16
N GLY A 52 0.02 -0.59 4.73
CA GLY A 52 -0.19 -2.04 4.77
C GLY A 52 -1.30 -2.48 3.84
N ALA A 53 -1.05 -3.47 2.99
CA ALA A 53 -2.03 -4.05 2.06
C ALA A 53 -2.08 -5.58 2.12
N GLY A 54 -3.23 -6.14 1.74
CA GLY A 54 -3.52 -7.57 1.77
C GLY A 54 -3.71 -8.11 3.18
N GLU A 55 -4.62 -9.07 3.34
CA GLU A 55 -4.88 -9.69 4.64
C GLU A 55 -3.98 -10.89 4.91
N ILE A 56 -3.55 -11.04 6.17
CA ILE A 56 -2.83 -12.22 6.62
C ILE A 56 -3.25 -12.59 8.04
N LYS A 57 -3.47 -13.90 8.28
CA LYS A 57 -3.82 -14.41 9.61
C LYS A 57 -2.64 -14.19 10.58
N GLU A 58 -2.92 -13.73 11.80
CA GLU A 58 -1.89 -13.47 12.84
C GLU A 58 -0.89 -14.62 13.03
N LYS A 59 -1.37 -15.87 13.01
CA LYS A 59 -0.52 -17.07 13.16
C LYS A 59 0.57 -17.23 12.10
N LYS A 60 0.46 -16.52 10.96
CA LYS A 60 1.45 -16.54 9.87
C LYS A 60 2.46 -15.39 9.97
N VAL A 61 2.30 -14.49 10.95
CA VAL A 61 3.13 -13.28 11.11
C VAL A 61 4.16 -13.52 12.20
N LYS A 62 5.42 -13.13 11.94
CA LYS A 62 6.50 -13.24 12.93
C LYS A 62 6.25 -12.29 14.11
N LYS A 63 6.60 -12.72 15.33
CA LYS A 63 6.34 -11.96 16.59
C LYS A 63 6.75 -10.48 16.54
N PRO A 64 7.93 -10.08 16.01
CA PRO A 64 8.31 -8.66 15.97
C PRO A 64 7.38 -7.82 15.09
N ILE A 65 7.03 -8.33 13.91
CA ILE A 65 6.13 -7.66 12.97
C ILE A 65 4.71 -7.59 13.55
N LEU A 66 4.28 -8.63 14.26
CA LEU A 66 2.99 -8.64 14.94
C LEU A 66 2.92 -7.55 16.03
N GLY A 67 4.01 -7.35 16.79
CA GLY A 67 4.13 -6.26 17.75
C GLY A 67 4.02 -4.88 17.09
N HIS A 68 4.61 -4.72 15.91
CA HIS A 68 4.50 -3.48 15.11
C HIS A 68 3.05 -3.16 14.72
N PHE A 69 2.33 -4.14 14.18
CA PHE A 69 0.90 -3.97 13.84
C PHE A 69 0.03 -3.70 15.08
N ARG A 70 0.30 -4.39 16.20
CA ARG A 70 -0.42 -4.18 17.46
C ARG A 70 -0.20 -2.77 18.03
N LYS A 71 1.02 -2.25 17.97
CA LYS A 71 1.34 -0.87 18.39
C LYS A 71 0.56 0.15 17.57
N ALA A 72 0.36 -0.12 16.29
CA ALA A 72 -0.43 0.71 15.38
C ALA A 72 -1.96 0.50 15.50
N GLY A 73 -2.42 -0.50 16.27
CA GLY A 73 -3.84 -0.80 16.42
C GLY A 73 -4.51 -1.37 15.17
N VAL A 74 -3.73 -1.91 14.22
CA VAL A 74 -4.25 -2.41 12.94
C VAL A 74 -4.12 -3.93 12.82
N SER A 75 -5.04 -4.56 12.09
CA SER A 75 -4.93 -5.98 11.75
C SER A 75 -3.69 -6.24 10.87
N PRO A 76 -3.02 -7.39 11.01
CA PRO A 76 -1.81 -7.66 10.24
C PRO A 76 -2.06 -7.65 8.73
N ARG A 77 -1.13 -7.02 8.02
CA ARG A 77 -1.15 -6.92 6.56
C ARG A 77 -0.03 -7.74 5.93
N ARG A 78 -0.27 -8.26 4.71
CA ARG A 78 0.67 -9.13 4.01
C ARG A 78 1.85 -8.37 3.43
N PHE A 79 1.61 -7.15 2.98
CA PHE A 79 2.62 -6.29 2.37
C PHE A 79 2.69 -4.97 3.11
N LEU A 80 3.91 -4.46 3.28
CA LEU A 80 4.21 -3.14 3.83
C LEU A 80 5.01 -2.36 2.79
N TYR A 81 4.57 -1.15 2.48
CA TYR A 81 5.25 -0.25 1.56
C TYR A 81 5.39 1.12 2.18
N GLU A 82 6.49 1.81 1.88
CA GLU A 82 6.70 3.18 2.33
C GLU A 82 6.61 4.14 1.16
N VAL A 83 5.83 5.20 1.38
CA VAL A 83 5.62 6.27 0.42
C VAL A 83 6.18 7.54 1.02
N ARG A 84 7.20 8.10 0.38
CA ARG A 84 7.75 9.40 0.80
C ARG A 84 6.71 10.48 0.54
N VAL A 85 6.46 11.30 1.55
CA VAL A 85 5.53 12.43 1.46
C VAL A 85 6.23 13.69 1.96
N PRO A 86 5.96 14.87 1.36
CA PRO A 86 6.58 16.12 1.81
C PRO A 86 6.21 16.49 3.25
N ASP A 87 4.97 16.21 3.64
CA ASP A 87 4.44 16.42 4.98
C ASP A 87 3.59 15.20 5.37
N PRO A 88 3.88 14.52 6.50
CA PRO A 88 3.20 13.31 6.89
C PRO A 88 2.00 13.53 7.83
N HIS A 89 1.65 14.79 8.15
CA HIS A 89 0.49 15.26 8.94
C HIS A 89 -0.25 14.21 9.79
#